data_AF-A0A838ELW8-F1
#
_entry.id   AF-A0A838ELW8-F1
#
_cell.length_a   1.000
_cell.length_b   1.000
_cell.length_c   1.000
_cell.angle_alpha   90.00
_cell.angle_beta   90.00
_cell.angle_gamma   90.00
#
_symmetry.space_group_name_H-M   'P 1'
#
loop_
_entity.id
_entity.type
_entity.pdbx_description
1 polymer ?
#
loop_
_entity_poly.entity_id
_entity_poly.type
_entity_poly.pdbx_seq_one_letter_code
_entity_poly.pdbx_strand_id
1 'polypeptide(L)'
;MNSSIRTLIKAVAWVGAAMVIIVVFHLGGSIALRIGQFSPVTGAFIGGGLVLFSATYPRHRNDPGEPWIGLEQISWILIGFGIIMWGIGDSFWRYYVSQNQAPFPSMADIGYSLFPLLAFSGLLLQPAADEQGKRLVLIMDSLISMGSIFALAWYLLLGSLAQAAGEANLAKFLGLYYPIADTALLSCIIFLLLRGQGRIYQSTARRMGLLVLGLGLCFFVGSDFLFNVQQNAGTYVEATWLDLGWPLGLMTIGIAACVRRFLPATSEEIIQQRQELLEEKTNLTPMQFVPYALLGLLFVALTLDVLAPDGGQRTIRPVLLFATIGVVALVVTRQIYTMWENMRLTQRQAEALASLERANQRVAEQSHQIAEYNAELEQGIEHLKDVQANLANGNLRARANLTNGALLPLAGSLNLMADRLSRLGQVTNYGQRIMRALSDLSIAFERHAPGTSFSIPESCRDLTEINRLLVALRVKGPSPQSQSKPAPQAYAPASNGSQPLPQRPPSPHPVTQPLRPRILNGPYQPQESDPQWPVEERAGMRIISNSGPLRSPAHKSTD
;
A
#
# COMPACT_ATOMS: atom_id res chain seq x y z
N MET A 1 24.89 -12.93 -3.05
CA MET A 1 25.98 -12.58 -2.10
C MET A 1 27.32 -12.69 -2.80
N ASN A 2 28.16 -11.65 -2.70
CA ASN A 2 29.47 -11.62 -3.37
C ASN A 2 30.37 -12.77 -2.90
N SER A 3 31.28 -13.22 -3.77
CA SER A 3 32.22 -14.31 -3.46
C SER A 3 33.02 -14.03 -2.18
N SER A 4 33.61 -12.84 -2.07
CA SER A 4 34.45 -12.45 -0.93
C SER A 4 33.73 -12.50 0.42
N ILE A 5 32.44 -12.12 0.48
CA ILE A 5 31.65 -12.16 1.71
C ILE A 5 31.32 -13.61 2.10
N ARG A 6 31.05 -14.48 1.13
CA ARG A 6 30.91 -15.92 1.39
C ARG A 6 32.20 -16.50 1.97
N THR A 7 33.36 -16.10 1.42
CA THR A 7 34.66 -16.53 1.92
C THR A 7 34.90 -16.04 3.34
N LEU A 8 34.53 -14.78 3.65
CA LEU A 8 34.63 -14.21 4.99
C LEU A 8 33.77 -14.96 6.02
N ILE A 9 32.49 -15.22 5.71
CA ILE A 9 31.60 -15.98 6.61
C ILE A 9 32.14 -17.39 6.83
N LYS A 10 32.62 -18.06 5.76
CA LYS A 10 33.25 -19.38 5.87
C LYS A 10 34.51 -19.35 6.72
N ALA A 11 35.34 -18.31 6.60
CA ALA A 11 36.55 -18.16 7.40
C ALA A 11 36.21 -18.01 8.89
N VAL A 12 35.24 -17.17 9.25
CA VAL A 12 34.79 -17.02 10.64
C VAL A 12 34.20 -18.32 11.18
N ALA A 13 33.41 -19.03 10.39
CA ALA A 13 32.88 -20.34 10.76
C ALA A 13 33.99 -21.39 10.98
N TRP A 14 35.03 -21.39 10.13
CA TRP A 14 36.21 -22.24 10.29
C TRP A 14 37.02 -21.90 11.54
N VAL A 15 37.17 -20.61 11.87
CA VAL A 15 37.81 -20.17 13.12
C VAL A 15 37.04 -20.70 14.32
N GLY A 16 35.71 -20.55 14.34
CA GLY A 16 34.87 -21.11 15.40
C GLY A 16 34.97 -22.63 15.51
N ALA A 17 34.93 -23.35 14.38
CA ALA A 17 35.10 -24.80 14.36
C ALA A 17 36.49 -25.24 14.86
N ALA A 18 37.55 -24.53 14.49
CA ALA A 18 38.90 -24.79 14.97
C ALA A 18 39.01 -24.56 16.49
N MET A 19 38.42 -23.48 17.02
CA MET A 19 38.35 -23.23 18.47
C MET A 19 37.67 -24.39 19.21
N VAL A 20 36.52 -24.85 18.70
CA VAL A 20 35.77 -25.98 19.28
C VAL A 20 36.62 -27.25 19.26
N ILE A 21 37.20 -27.60 18.12
CA ILE A 21 38.01 -28.81 17.98
C ILE A 21 39.19 -28.75 18.94
N ILE A 22 39.92 -27.64 18.98
CA ILE A 22 41.14 -27.53 19.79
C ILE A 22 40.83 -27.59 21.30
N VAL A 23 39.82 -26.87 21.76
CA VAL A 23 39.48 -26.80 23.19
C VAL A 23 38.80 -28.09 23.67
N VAL A 24 37.86 -28.65 22.91
CA VAL A 24 37.11 -29.87 23.32
C VAL A 24 38.01 -31.11 23.31
N PHE A 25 38.86 -31.27 22.30
CA PHE A 25 39.77 -32.42 22.22
C PHE A 25 41.11 -32.18 22.91
N HIS A 26 41.28 -31.03 23.58
CA HIS A 26 42.53 -30.62 24.23
C HIS A 26 43.78 -30.77 23.33
N LEU A 27 43.64 -30.47 22.03
CA LEU A 27 44.73 -30.63 21.05
C LEU A 27 45.88 -29.68 21.39
N GLY A 28 47.06 -30.26 21.62
CA GLY A 28 48.27 -29.49 21.95
C GLY A 28 48.38 -29.04 23.41
N GLY A 29 47.58 -29.62 24.32
CA GLY A 29 47.71 -29.45 25.78
C GLY A 29 47.66 -27.98 26.22
N SER A 30 48.83 -27.40 26.53
CA SER A 30 48.95 -25.98 26.93
C SER A 30 48.47 -24.99 25.86
N ILE A 31 48.45 -25.40 24.58
CA ILE A 31 47.95 -24.58 23.47
C ILE A 31 46.43 -24.50 23.53
N ALA A 32 45.73 -25.61 23.81
CA ALA A 32 44.28 -25.63 23.96
C ALA A 32 43.81 -24.75 25.12
N LEU A 33 44.52 -24.79 26.25
CA LEU A 33 44.28 -23.90 27.40
C LEU A 33 44.40 -22.43 27.03
N ARG A 34 45.49 -22.02 26.36
CA ARG A 34 45.67 -20.64 25.92
C ARG A 34 44.61 -20.21 24.92
N ILE A 35 44.29 -21.06 23.96
CA ILE A 35 43.22 -20.77 22.99
C ILE A 35 41.89 -20.62 23.70
N GLY A 36 41.54 -21.48 24.66
CA GLY A 36 40.33 -21.35 25.46
C GLY A 36 40.29 -20.03 26.22
N GLN A 37 41.38 -19.66 26.90
CA GLN A 37 41.47 -18.41 27.68
C GLN A 37 41.34 -17.15 26.84
N PHE A 38 41.93 -17.10 25.64
CA PHE A 38 41.89 -15.92 24.76
C PHE A 38 40.78 -15.99 23.70
N SER A 39 40.03 -17.10 23.64
CA SER A 39 38.93 -17.25 22.70
C SER A 39 37.86 -16.18 22.87
N PRO A 40 37.41 -15.78 24.09
CA PRO A 40 36.32 -14.83 24.24
C PRO A 40 36.71 -13.44 23.73
N VAL A 41 37.88 -12.91 24.11
CA VAL A 41 38.48 -11.69 23.52
C VAL A 41 38.49 -11.76 21.98
N THR A 42 39.00 -12.85 21.42
CA THR A 42 39.14 -13.03 19.97
C THR A 42 37.78 -13.04 19.28
N GLY A 43 36.82 -13.79 19.82
CA GLY A 43 35.46 -13.86 19.28
C GLY A 43 34.71 -12.54 19.38
N ALA A 44 34.94 -11.75 20.44
CA ALA A 44 34.36 -10.43 20.60
C ALA A 44 34.86 -9.45 19.53
N PHE A 45 36.19 -9.36 19.32
CA PHE A 45 36.72 -8.45 18.29
C PHE A 45 36.35 -8.90 16.86
N ILE A 46 36.35 -10.20 16.58
CA ILE A 46 35.89 -10.73 15.28
C ILE A 46 34.39 -10.42 15.10
N GLY A 47 33.55 -10.77 16.07
CA GLY A 47 32.10 -10.59 16.02
C GLY A 47 31.71 -9.12 15.91
N GLY A 48 32.19 -8.29 16.85
CA GLY A 48 31.92 -6.85 16.88
C GLY A 48 32.46 -6.12 15.65
N GLY A 49 33.68 -6.47 15.21
CA GLY A 49 34.26 -5.94 13.98
C GLY A 49 33.43 -6.29 12.74
N LEU A 50 32.92 -7.53 12.66
CA LEU A 50 32.07 -7.97 11.56
C LEU A 50 30.70 -7.28 11.56
N VAL A 51 30.10 -7.06 12.73
CA VAL A 51 28.86 -6.28 12.86
C VAL A 51 29.08 -4.84 12.38
N LEU A 52 30.09 -4.16 12.92
CA LEU A 52 30.39 -2.77 12.56
C LEU A 52 30.71 -2.64 11.08
N PHE A 53 31.56 -3.51 10.54
CA PHE A 53 31.86 -3.58 9.11
C PHE A 53 30.58 -3.73 8.28
N SER A 54 29.70 -4.67 8.63
CA SER A 54 28.45 -4.90 7.90
C SER A 54 27.53 -3.68 7.95
N ALA A 55 27.46 -3.01 9.09
CA ALA A 55 26.61 -1.83 9.31
C ALA A 55 27.13 -0.58 8.59
N THR A 56 28.45 -0.37 8.52
CA THR A 56 29.07 0.81 7.89
C THR A 56 29.48 0.60 6.43
N TYR A 57 29.39 -0.64 5.91
CA TYR A 57 29.80 -0.94 4.54
C TYR A 57 28.98 -0.12 3.51
N PRO A 58 29.64 0.75 2.72
CA PRO A 58 28.95 1.66 1.80
C PRO A 58 28.15 0.85 0.78
N ARG A 59 26.92 1.31 0.52
CA ARG A 59 26.03 0.68 -0.45
C ARG A 59 26.25 1.26 -1.83
N HIS A 60 26.50 0.40 -2.80
CA HIS A 60 26.51 0.80 -4.20
C HIS A 60 25.11 0.63 -4.83
N ARG A 61 24.78 1.42 -5.86
CA ARG A 61 23.46 1.41 -6.52
C ARG A 61 23.06 0.03 -7.08
N ASN A 62 24.05 -0.80 -7.41
CA ASN A 62 23.87 -2.15 -7.97
C ASN A 62 23.98 -3.26 -6.90
N ASP A 63 24.04 -2.92 -5.60
CA ASP A 63 24.09 -3.94 -4.55
C ASP A 63 22.78 -4.72 -4.51
N PRO A 64 22.81 -6.06 -4.62
CA PRO A 64 21.60 -6.89 -4.61
C PRO A 64 20.97 -7.01 -3.22
N GLY A 65 21.62 -6.54 -2.16
CA GLY A 65 21.11 -6.63 -0.78
C GLY A 65 20.00 -5.63 -0.50
N GLU A 66 19.23 -5.83 0.57
CA GLU A 66 18.19 -4.87 0.97
C GLU A 66 18.77 -3.62 1.63
N PRO A 67 18.15 -2.44 1.45
CA PRO A 67 18.57 -1.24 2.17
C PRO A 67 18.29 -1.37 3.67
N TRP A 68 19.06 -0.63 4.46
CA TRP A 68 18.71 -0.34 5.85
C TRP A 68 17.45 0.53 5.86
N ILE A 69 16.49 0.22 6.74
CA ILE A 69 15.26 0.99 6.87
C ILE A 69 15.25 1.69 8.23
N GLY A 70 14.95 3.00 8.24
CA GLY A 70 14.83 3.78 9.47
C GLY A 70 16.10 3.71 10.34
N LEU A 71 15.93 3.25 11.58
CA LEU A 71 17.01 3.18 12.59
C LEU A 71 17.76 1.83 12.59
N GLU A 72 17.53 0.97 11.60
CA GLU A 72 18.12 -0.36 11.53
C GLU A 72 19.65 -0.34 11.46
N GLN A 73 20.24 0.62 10.74
CA GLN A 73 21.69 0.74 10.71
C GLN A 73 22.26 1.10 12.09
N ILE A 74 21.61 2.02 12.80
CA ILE A 74 21.97 2.42 14.16
C ILE A 74 21.80 1.24 15.13
N SER A 75 20.76 0.43 14.94
CA SER A 75 20.55 -0.81 15.70
C SER A 75 21.77 -1.74 15.64
N TRP A 76 22.27 -2.03 14.43
CA TRP A 76 23.45 -2.87 14.26
C TRP A 76 24.74 -2.20 14.76
N ILE A 77 24.88 -0.87 14.63
CA ILE A 77 26.03 -0.14 15.19
C ILE A 77 26.06 -0.27 16.72
N LEU A 78 24.93 -0.12 17.40
CA LEU A 78 24.83 -0.26 18.85
C LEU A 78 25.20 -1.69 19.29
N ILE A 79 24.66 -2.71 18.61
CA ILE A 79 25.01 -4.11 18.88
C ILE A 79 26.52 -4.32 18.69
N GLY A 80 27.10 -3.87 17.57
CA GLY A 80 28.52 -4.01 17.29
C GLY A 80 29.41 -3.31 18.31
N PHE A 81 29.06 -2.09 18.70
CA PHE A 81 29.79 -1.34 19.73
C PHE A 81 29.68 -2.01 21.09
N GLY A 82 28.52 -2.57 21.43
CA GLY A 82 28.34 -3.38 22.64
C GLY A 82 29.29 -4.58 22.67
N ILE A 83 29.41 -5.31 21.57
CA ILE A 83 30.31 -6.48 21.49
C ILE A 83 31.78 -6.05 21.65
N ILE A 84 32.18 -4.93 21.05
CA ILE A 84 33.54 -4.39 21.22
C ILE A 84 33.78 -4.00 22.67
N MET A 85 32.81 -3.37 23.33
CA MET A 85 32.91 -3.01 24.75
C MET A 85 33.02 -4.25 25.65
N TRP A 86 32.28 -5.31 25.33
CA TRP A 86 32.45 -6.61 26.00
C TRP A 86 33.88 -7.14 25.85
N GLY A 87 34.43 -7.12 24.62
CA GLY A 87 35.81 -7.57 24.35
C GLY A 87 36.89 -6.72 25.04
N ILE A 88 36.66 -5.42 25.20
CA ILE A 88 37.52 -4.54 26.02
C ILE A 88 37.43 -4.94 27.49
N GLY A 89 36.22 -5.19 28.00
CA GLY A 89 36.01 -5.71 29.36
C GLY A 89 36.75 -7.01 29.59
N ASP A 90 36.64 -7.95 28.65
CA ASP A 90 37.34 -9.24 28.71
C ASP A 90 38.86 -9.08 28.65
N SER A 91 39.37 -8.09 27.91
CA SER A 91 40.79 -7.77 27.89
C SER A 91 41.30 -7.31 29.26
N PHE A 92 40.52 -6.50 30.00
CA PHE A 92 40.82 -6.15 31.38
C PHE A 92 40.75 -7.36 32.31
N TRP A 93 39.74 -8.22 32.14
CA TRP A 93 39.61 -9.46 32.91
C TRP A 93 40.83 -10.37 32.73
N ARG A 94 41.29 -10.57 31.48
CA ARG A 94 42.52 -11.32 31.18
C ARG A 94 43.76 -10.69 31.82
N TYR A 95 43.84 -9.36 31.87
CA TYR A 95 44.91 -8.68 32.60
C TYR A 95 44.87 -9.02 34.09
N TYR A 96 43.71 -8.96 34.76
CA TYR A 96 43.61 -9.30 36.19
C TYR A 96 43.94 -10.77 36.47
N VAL A 97 43.42 -11.69 35.64
CA VAL A 97 43.72 -13.13 35.77
C VAL A 97 45.23 -13.39 35.61
N SER A 98 45.92 -12.66 34.72
CA SER A 98 47.38 -12.76 34.58
C SER A 98 48.16 -12.33 35.83
N GLN A 99 47.54 -11.52 36.69
CA GLN A 99 48.07 -11.09 37.99
C GLN A 99 47.62 -12.00 39.14
N ASN A 100 46.97 -13.13 38.86
CA ASN A 100 46.33 -14.02 39.84
C ASN A 100 45.27 -13.30 40.69
N GLN A 101 44.55 -12.35 40.09
CA GLN A 101 43.46 -11.63 40.74
C GLN A 101 42.14 -11.89 40.02
N ALA A 102 41.06 -12.04 40.78
CA ALA A 102 39.70 -12.10 40.27
C ALA A 102 38.83 -11.04 40.99
N PRO A 103 39.12 -9.74 40.79
CA PRO A 103 38.40 -8.68 41.47
C PRO A 103 36.97 -8.60 40.96
N PHE A 104 35.99 -8.56 41.88
CA PHE A 104 34.60 -8.30 41.55
C PHE A 104 34.00 -7.36 42.60
N PRO A 105 33.48 -6.18 42.21
CA PRO A 105 33.45 -5.57 40.87
C PRO A 105 34.83 -5.07 40.39
N SER A 106 34.99 -4.88 39.08
CA SER A 106 36.24 -4.44 38.43
C SER A 106 35.99 -3.52 37.22
N MET A 107 37.07 -3.05 36.58
CA MET A 107 36.98 -2.31 35.31
C MET A 107 36.44 -3.17 34.16
N ALA A 108 36.54 -4.51 34.25
CA ALA A 108 35.98 -5.41 33.24
C ALA A 108 34.45 -5.31 33.20
N ASP A 109 33.82 -5.12 34.36
CA ASP A 109 32.37 -5.04 34.51
C ASP A 109 31.75 -3.84 33.79
N ILE A 110 32.53 -2.77 33.52
CA ILE A 110 32.06 -1.64 32.69
C ILE A 110 31.77 -2.12 31.27
N GLY A 111 32.69 -2.89 30.68
CA GLY A 111 32.54 -3.46 29.35
C GLY A 111 31.44 -4.52 29.30
N TYR A 112 31.42 -5.42 30.28
CA TYR A 112 30.41 -6.47 30.39
C TYR A 112 29.00 -5.91 30.59
N SER A 113 28.84 -4.83 31.36
CA SER A 113 27.53 -4.20 31.58
C SER A 113 27.06 -3.39 30.37
N LEU A 114 27.98 -2.79 29.61
CA LEU A 114 27.61 -1.94 28.49
C LEU A 114 27.11 -2.74 27.27
N PHE A 115 27.61 -3.97 27.08
CA PHE A 115 27.15 -4.85 26.01
C PHE A 115 25.62 -5.09 26.01
N PRO A 116 25.01 -5.63 27.08
CA PRO A 116 23.58 -5.89 27.06
C PRO A 116 22.74 -4.61 26.96
N LEU A 117 23.16 -3.48 27.54
CA LEU A 117 22.46 -2.19 27.35
C LEU A 117 22.40 -1.80 25.88
N LEU A 118 23.53 -1.87 25.19
CA LEU A 118 23.64 -1.48 23.79
C LEU A 118 22.98 -2.50 22.86
N ALA A 119 23.15 -3.79 23.14
CA ALA A 119 22.52 -4.86 22.39
C ALA A 119 20.99 -4.79 22.51
N PHE A 120 20.45 -4.59 23.72
CA PHE A 120 19.02 -4.42 23.95
C PHE A 120 18.49 -3.16 23.25
N SER A 121 19.19 -2.03 23.38
CA SER A 121 18.84 -0.79 22.67
C SER A 121 18.84 -0.99 21.16
N GLY A 122 19.82 -1.75 20.65
CA GLY A 122 19.88 -2.17 19.26
C GLY A 122 18.66 -3.00 18.86
N LEU A 123 18.31 -4.06 19.60
CA LEU A 123 17.13 -4.88 19.34
C LEU A 123 15.84 -4.05 19.31
N LEU A 124 15.68 -3.08 20.22
CA LEU A 124 14.52 -2.18 20.23
C LEU A 124 14.42 -1.25 19.02
N LEU A 125 15.55 -0.98 18.35
CA LEU A 125 15.63 -0.16 17.14
C LEU A 125 15.47 -0.97 15.85
N GLN A 126 15.30 -2.29 15.95
CA GLN A 126 14.97 -3.12 14.79
C GLN A 126 13.62 -2.66 14.17
N PRO A 127 13.48 -2.68 12.84
CA PRO A 127 12.30 -2.10 12.18
C PRO A 127 10.99 -2.83 12.52
N ALA A 128 10.10 -2.17 13.26
CA ALA A 128 8.74 -2.68 13.48
C ALA A 128 7.86 -2.49 12.23
N ALA A 129 6.90 -3.39 12.02
CA ALA A 129 5.95 -3.29 10.90
C ALA A 129 5.00 -2.09 11.07
N ASP A 130 5.33 -0.97 10.44
CA ASP A 130 4.55 0.22 10.03
C ASP A 130 3.49 0.86 10.96
N GLU A 131 3.25 0.36 12.17
CA GLU A 131 2.35 1.00 13.13
C GLU A 131 3.10 1.23 14.44
N GLN A 132 3.22 2.49 14.86
CA GLN A 132 3.86 2.91 16.11
C GLN A 132 3.35 2.10 17.32
N GLY A 133 2.10 1.63 17.28
CA GLY A 133 1.54 0.80 18.32
C GLY A 133 2.13 -0.59 18.44
N LYS A 134 2.47 -1.25 17.34
CA LYS A 134 3.11 -2.58 17.36
C LYS A 134 4.47 -2.56 18.07
N ARG A 135 5.20 -1.43 18.03
CA ARG A 135 6.47 -1.27 18.77
C ARG A 135 6.25 -1.13 20.28
N LEU A 136 5.23 -0.38 20.70
CA LEU A 136 4.91 -0.26 22.12
C LEU A 136 4.49 -1.61 22.70
N VAL A 137 3.64 -2.35 21.99
CA VAL A 137 3.24 -3.69 22.44
C VAL A 137 4.44 -4.64 22.46
N LEU A 138 5.42 -4.50 21.56
CA LEU A 138 6.66 -5.30 21.59
C LEU A 138 7.47 -5.02 22.85
N ILE A 139 7.63 -3.75 23.21
CA ILE A 139 8.31 -3.34 24.44
C ILE A 139 7.57 -3.93 25.65
N MET A 140 6.25 -3.80 25.68
CA MET A 140 5.42 -4.34 26.76
C MET A 140 5.54 -5.86 26.89
N ASP A 141 5.40 -6.62 25.79
CA ASP A 141 5.51 -8.08 25.81
C ASP A 141 6.92 -8.53 26.26
N SER A 142 7.96 -7.83 25.82
CA SER A 142 9.34 -8.07 26.25
C SER A 142 9.53 -7.79 27.74
N LEU A 143 8.99 -6.68 28.25
CA LEU A 143 9.02 -6.32 29.68
C LEU A 143 8.22 -7.30 30.54
N ILE A 144 7.06 -7.78 30.06
CA ILE A 144 6.24 -8.78 30.75
C ILE A 144 7.04 -10.08 30.90
N SER A 145 7.66 -10.56 29.82
CA SER A 145 8.48 -11.77 29.86
C SER A 145 9.72 -11.58 30.73
N MET A 146 10.40 -10.44 30.61
CA MET A 146 11.57 -10.09 31.42
C MET A 146 11.22 -10.07 32.91
N GLY A 147 10.16 -9.35 33.29
CA GLY A 147 9.70 -9.28 34.67
C GLY A 147 9.25 -10.64 35.21
N SER A 148 8.65 -11.49 34.36
CA SER A 148 8.20 -12.83 34.77
C SER A 148 9.36 -13.78 35.04
N ILE A 149 10.34 -13.84 34.14
CA ILE A 149 11.53 -14.68 34.32
C ILE A 149 12.38 -14.15 35.48
N PHE A 150 12.52 -12.82 35.61
CA PHE A 150 13.20 -12.22 36.75
C PHE A 150 12.57 -12.63 38.08
N ALA A 151 11.26 -12.51 38.21
CA ALA A 151 10.55 -12.88 39.43
C ALA A 151 10.74 -14.38 39.76
N LEU A 152 10.69 -15.25 38.75
CA LEU A 152 10.96 -16.67 38.91
C LEU A 152 12.42 -16.95 39.32
N ALA A 153 13.39 -16.31 38.66
CA ALA A 153 14.80 -16.43 38.96
C ALA A 153 15.13 -15.89 40.37
N TRP A 154 14.47 -14.81 40.79
CA TRP A 154 14.57 -14.26 42.14
C TRP A 154 14.05 -15.23 43.19
N TYR A 155 12.91 -15.87 42.93
CA TYR A 155 12.36 -16.89 43.83
C TYR A 155 13.27 -18.12 43.94
N LEU A 156 13.82 -18.60 42.82
CA LEU A 156 14.60 -19.85 42.78
C LEU A 156 16.06 -19.69 43.20
N LEU A 157 16.71 -18.56 42.90
CA LEU A 157 18.17 -18.42 43.02
C LEU A 157 18.64 -17.04 43.50
N LEU A 158 18.16 -15.94 42.90
CA LEU A 158 18.78 -14.62 43.15
C LEU A 158 18.43 -14.04 44.53
N GLY A 159 17.27 -14.38 45.10
CA GLY A 159 16.84 -13.85 46.39
C GLY A 159 17.71 -14.31 47.57
N SER A 160 18.28 -15.52 47.50
CA SER A 160 19.21 -16.03 48.49
C SER A 160 20.60 -15.41 48.32
N LEU A 161 21.07 -15.24 47.07
CA LEU A 161 22.35 -14.61 46.75
C LEU A 161 22.39 -13.13 47.17
N ALA A 162 21.31 -12.38 46.94
CA ALA A 162 21.20 -10.97 47.34
C ALA A 162 21.33 -10.77 48.87
N GLN A 163 20.94 -11.78 49.65
CA GLN A 163 21.01 -11.75 51.12
C GLN A 163 22.31 -12.31 51.70
N ALA A 164 23.24 -12.79 50.86
CA ALA A 164 24.57 -13.17 51.31
C ALA A 164 25.26 -11.99 52.03
N ALA A 165 25.74 -12.24 53.24
CA ALA A 165 26.38 -11.22 54.07
C ALA A 165 27.84 -11.01 53.64
N GLY A 166 28.30 -9.75 53.58
CA GLY A 166 29.72 -9.40 53.36
C GLY A 166 30.09 -8.85 51.98
N GLU A 167 29.19 -8.87 51.00
CA GLU A 167 29.47 -8.29 49.67
C GLU A 167 29.13 -6.80 49.57
N ALA A 168 29.95 -6.06 48.80
CA ALA A 168 29.71 -4.66 48.49
C ALA A 168 28.39 -4.48 47.69
N ASN A 169 27.66 -3.39 47.94
CA ASN A 169 26.37 -3.12 47.27
C ASN A 169 26.46 -3.14 45.73
N LEU A 170 27.60 -2.74 45.16
CA LEU A 170 27.83 -2.76 43.72
C LEU A 170 27.97 -4.20 43.17
N ALA A 171 28.63 -5.11 43.90
CA ALA A 171 28.71 -6.53 43.53
C ALA A 171 27.31 -7.16 43.49
N LYS A 172 26.50 -6.89 44.51
CA LYS A 172 25.11 -7.35 44.55
C LYS A 172 24.30 -6.83 43.36
N PHE A 173 24.42 -5.53 43.06
CA PHE A 173 23.74 -4.94 41.90
C PHE A 173 24.16 -5.60 40.58
N LEU A 174 25.47 -5.79 40.35
CA LEU A 174 25.97 -6.41 39.12
C LEU A 174 25.59 -7.90 39.02
N GLY A 175 25.64 -8.64 40.12
CA GLY A 175 25.18 -10.04 40.16
C GLY A 175 23.69 -10.21 39.84
N LEU A 176 22.88 -9.17 40.12
CA LEU A 176 21.48 -9.09 39.71
C LEU A 176 21.32 -8.62 38.26
N TYR A 177 22.15 -7.66 37.85
CA TYR A 177 22.09 -7.04 36.54
C TYR A 177 22.28 -8.04 35.40
N TYR A 178 23.31 -8.90 35.45
CA TYR A 178 23.62 -9.80 34.34
C TYR A 178 22.48 -10.77 33.99
N PRO A 179 21.90 -11.54 34.94
CA PRO A 179 20.78 -12.45 34.63
C PRO A 179 19.51 -11.73 34.16
N ILE A 180 19.25 -10.51 34.68
CA ILE A 180 18.13 -9.68 34.23
C ILE A 180 18.35 -9.25 32.78
N ALA A 181 19.55 -8.79 32.47
CA ALA A 181 19.91 -8.29 31.15
C ALA A 181 19.88 -9.41 30.09
N ASP A 182 20.38 -10.60 30.42
CA ASP A 182 20.29 -11.81 29.59
C ASP A 182 18.86 -12.20 29.25
N THR A 183 18.01 -12.18 30.27
CA THR A 183 16.58 -12.44 30.13
C THR A 183 15.95 -11.40 29.19
N ALA A 184 16.27 -10.11 29.39
CA ALA A 184 15.73 -9.03 28.58
C ALA A 184 16.11 -9.19 27.09
N LEU A 185 17.36 -9.57 26.82
CA LEU A 185 17.86 -9.83 25.47
C LEU A 185 17.12 -11.01 24.81
N LEU A 186 17.00 -12.16 25.50
CA LEU A 186 16.31 -13.34 24.98
C LEU A 186 14.82 -13.07 24.75
N SER A 187 14.13 -12.47 25.72
CA SER A 187 12.72 -12.09 25.57
C SER A 187 12.52 -11.16 24.37
N CYS A 188 13.36 -10.13 24.23
CA CYS A 188 13.25 -9.18 23.13
C CYS A 188 13.43 -9.84 21.77
N ILE A 189 14.48 -10.66 21.58
CA ILE A 189 14.71 -11.33 20.30
C ILE A 189 13.62 -12.38 19.99
N ILE A 190 13.11 -13.08 20.99
CA ILE A 190 11.98 -14.00 20.83
C ILE A 190 10.78 -13.22 20.33
N PHE A 191 10.36 -12.14 20.98
CA PHE A 191 9.19 -11.39 20.50
C PHE A 191 9.40 -10.75 19.14
N LEU A 192 10.60 -10.29 18.81
CA LEU A 192 10.94 -9.83 17.46
C LEU A 192 10.74 -10.94 16.43
N LEU A 193 11.14 -12.17 16.73
CA LEU A 193 10.93 -13.34 15.86
C LEU A 193 9.46 -13.76 15.77
N LEU A 194 8.73 -13.70 16.88
CA LEU A 194 7.31 -14.03 16.95
C LEU A 194 6.43 -13.03 16.21
N ARG A 195 6.73 -11.73 16.33
CA ARG A 195 6.00 -10.64 15.68
C ARG A 195 6.49 -10.27 14.30
N GLY A 196 7.62 -10.82 13.84
CA GLY A 196 8.17 -10.66 12.50
C GLY A 196 7.30 -11.20 11.36
N GLN A 197 5.97 -11.14 11.50
CA GLN A 197 4.98 -11.56 10.51
C GLN A 197 4.54 -10.42 9.57
N GLY A 198 4.92 -9.17 9.86
CA GLY A 198 4.64 -8.04 8.96
C GLY A 198 5.47 -8.09 7.67
N ARG A 199 4.98 -7.45 6.59
CA ARG A 199 5.60 -7.40 5.25
C ARG A 199 7.12 -7.17 5.27
N ILE A 200 7.59 -6.30 6.15
CA ILE A 200 9.01 -5.95 6.32
C ILE A 200 9.87 -7.18 6.72
N TYR A 201 9.37 -8.07 7.58
CA TYR A 201 10.12 -9.24 8.06
C TYR A 201 9.92 -10.49 7.21
N GLN A 202 9.10 -10.41 6.15
CA GLN A 202 8.99 -11.49 5.16
C GLN A 202 10.17 -11.54 4.20
N SER A 203 10.99 -10.49 4.18
CA SER A 203 12.34 -10.54 3.63
C SER A 203 13.13 -11.69 4.25
N THR A 204 13.71 -12.50 3.37
CA THR A 204 14.60 -13.61 3.77
C THR A 204 15.83 -13.09 4.51
N ALA A 205 16.41 -11.96 4.09
CA ALA A 205 17.61 -11.40 4.69
C ALA A 205 17.38 -10.95 6.14
N ARG A 206 16.26 -10.26 6.40
CA ARG A 206 15.88 -9.79 7.75
C ARG A 206 15.56 -10.93 8.69
N ARG A 207 14.72 -11.88 8.23
CA ARG A 207 14.32 -13.03 9.06
C ARG A 207 15.50 -13.93 9.40
N MET A 208 16.35 -14.23 8.43
CA MET A 208 17.56 -15.03 8.67
C MET A 208 18.55 -14.28 9.56
N GLY A 209 18.74 -12.97 9.34
CA GLY A 209 19.55 -12.14 10.23
C GLY A 209 19.08 -12.20 11.68
N LEU A 210 17.78 -12.04 11.95
CA LEU A 210 17.23 -12.15 13.30
C LEU A 210 17.34 -13.57 13.90
N LEU A 211 17.13 -14.63 13.10
CA LEU A 211 17.27 -16.00 13.58
C LEU A 211 18.71 -16.32 14.00
N VAL A 212 19.68 -15.90 13.17
CA VAL A 212 21.11 -16.09 13.48
C VAL A 212 21.53 -15.20 14.67
N LEU A 213 21.00 -13.97 14.77
CA LEU A 213 21.20 -13.11 15.93
C LEU A 213 20.69 -13.78 17.22
N GLY A 214 19.47 -14.33 17.18
CA GLY A 214 18.89 -15.08 18.29
C GLY A 214 19.71 -16.31 18.67
N LEU A 215 20.19 -17.07 17.69
CA LEU A 215 21.09 -18.20 17.94
C LEU A 215 22.39 -17.77 18.64
N GLY A 216 22.99 -16.66 18.20
CA GLY A 216 24.19 -16.10 18.83
C GLY A 216 23.95 -15.66 20.28
N LEU A 217 22.80 -15.01 20.55
CA LEU A 217 22.40 -14.66 21.91
C LEU A 217 22.14 -15.88 22.78
N CYS A 218 21.56 -16.96 22.24
CA CYS A 218 21.38 -18.22 22.98
C CYS A 218 22.71 -18.84 23.41
N PHE A 219 23.74 -18.84 22.55
CA PHE A 219 25.06 -19.31 22.94
C PHE A 219 25.70 -18.44 24.02
N PHE A 220 25.58 -17.12 23.89
CA PHE A 220 26.12 -16.17 24.85
C PHE A 220 25.45 -16.34 26.23
N VAL A 221 24.12 -16.20 26.30
CA VAL A 221 23.35 -16.30 27.54
C VAL A 221 23.42 -17.70 28.15
N GLY A 222 23.44 -18.74 27.33
CA GLY A 222 23.61 -20.11 27.81
C GLY A 222 24.95 -20.32 28.50
N SER A 223 26.01 -19.66 28.03
CA SER A 223 27.34 -19.70 28.65
C SER A 223 27.37 -18.90 29.95
N ASP A 224 26.78 -17.70 29.97
CA ASP A 224 26.66 -16.86 31.18
C ASP A 224 25.90 -17.60 32.29
N PHE A 225 24.79 -18.24 31.95
CA PHE A 225 24.01 -19.03 32.90
C PHE A 225 24.83 -20.20 33.47
N LEU A 226 25.48 -20.99 32.60
CA LEU A 226 26.25 -22.15 33.04
C LEU A 226 27.50 -21.74 33.83
N PHE A 227 28.14 -20.64 33.45
CA PHE A 227 29.24 -20.01 34.19
C PHE A 227 28.80 -19.68 35.61
N ASN A 228 27.68 -18.97 35.77
CA ASN A 228 27.15 -18.61 37.09
C ASN A 228 26.82 -19.85 37.93
N VAL A 229 26.24 -20.89 37.34
CA VAL A 229 25.95 -22.15 38.05
C VAL A 229 27.23 -22.82 38.55
N GLN A 230 28.25 -22.96 37.70
CA GLN A 230 29.52 -23.59 38.09
C GLN A 230 30.35 -22.73 39.06
N GLN A 231 30.31 -21.42 38.89
CA GLN A 231 31.00 -20.48 39.77
C GLN A 231 30.41 -20.54 41.18
N ASN A 232 29.09 -20.56 41.32
CA ASN A 232 28.42 -20.72 42.61
C ASN A 232 28.66 -22.09 43.25
N ALA A 233 28.82 -23.14 42.45
CA ALA A 233 29.20 -24.47 42.94
C ALA A 233 30.69 -24.59 43.30
N GLY A 234 31.52 -23.59 42.98
CA GLY A 234 32.97 -23.64 43.14
C GLY A 234 33.67 -24.65 42.22
N THR A 235 32.99 -25.08 41.15
CA THR A 235 33.48 -26.10 40.21
C THR A 235 33.92 -25.52 38.87
N TYR A 236 33.84 -24.20 38.70
CA TYR A 236 34.21 -23.54 37.44
C TYR A 236 35.72 -23.67 37.18
N VAL A 237 36.06 -24.02 35.94
CA VAL A 237 37.43 -24.11 35.43
C VAL A 237 37.50 -23.37 34.11
N GLU A 238 38.52 -22.53 33.94
CA GLU A 238 38.75 -21.80 32.70
C GLU A 238 39.14 -22.72 31.53
N ALA A 239 38.93 -22.22 30.31
CA ALA A 239 39.26 -22.87 29.05
C ALA A 239 38.56 -24.22 28.83
N THR A 240 37.32 -24.32 29.30
CA THR A 240 36.46 -25.48 29.05
C THR A 240 35.56 -25.24 27.84
N TRP A 241 34.79 -26.26 27.46
CA TRP A 241 33.81 -26.15 26.39
C TRP A 241 32.73 -25.08 26.67
N LEU A 242 32.51 -24.73 27.94
CA LEU A 242 31.60 -23.68 28.38
C LEU A 242 32.07 -22.31 27.87
N ASP A 243 33.36 -22.02 28.02
CA ASP A 243 33.94 -20.71 27.67
C ASP A 243 33.92 -20.43 26.17
N LEU A 244 33.69 -21.46 25.35
CA LEU A 244 33.53 -21.32 23.90
C LEU A 244 32.20 -20.67 23.50
N GLY A 245 31.17 -20.72 24.34
CA GLY A 245 29.86 -20.21 23.92
C GLY A 245 29.81 -18.68 23.87
N TRP A 246 30.63 -17.95 24.64
CA TRP A 246 30.80 -16.49 24.45
C TRP A 246 31.36 -16.13 23.07
N PRO A 247 32.56 -16.60 22.66
CA PRO A 247 33.10 -16.25 21.35
C PRO A 247 32.23 -16.77 20.21
N LEU A 248 31.68 -17.99 20.33
CA LEU A 248 30.76 -18.51 19.32
C LEU A 248 29.50 -17.66 19.21
N GLY A 249 28.92 -17.23 20.33
CA GLY A 249 27.78 -16.32 20.37
C GLY A 249 28.09 -15.00 19.66
N LEU A 250 29.16 -14.31 20.08
CA LEU A 250 29.55 -13.01 19.54
C LEU A 250 29.91 -13.07 18.05
N MET A 251 30.64 -14.11 17.60
CA MET A 251 30.92 -14.32 16.18
C MET A 251 29.66 -14.64 15.38
N THR A 252 28.73 -15.42 15.94
CA THR A 252 27.45 -15.72 15.30
C THR A 252 26.60 -14.46 15.13
N ILE A 253 26.63 -13.54 16.10
CA ILE A 253 26.00 -12.21 15.97
C ILE A 253 26.66 -11.41 14.83
N GLY A 254 27.98 -11.48 14.69
CA GLY A 254 28.70 -10.93 13.53
C GLY A 254 28.21 -11.51 12.19
N ILE A 255 28.07 -12.83 12.12
CA ILE A 255 27.55 -13.52 10.94
C ILE A 255 26.10 -13.08 10.65
N ALA A 256 25.28 -12.87 11.69
CA ALA A 256 23.91 -12.38 11.57
C ALA A 256 23.85 -11.03 10.83
N ALA A 257 24.73 -10.09 11.19
CA ALA A 257 24.83 -8.78 10.53
C ALA A 257 25.25 -8.91 9.05
N CYS A 258 26.19 -9.81 8.75
CA CYS A 258 26.62 -10.11 7.38
C CYS A 258 25.48 -10.71 6.55
N VAL A 259 24.80 -11.72 7.09
CA VAL A 259 23.62 -12.34 6.46
C VAL A 259 22.58 -11.26 6.20
N ARG A 260 22.29 -10.41 7.18
CA ARG A 260 21.33 -9.32 7.03
C ARG A 260 21.70 -8.33 5.92
N ARG A 261 22.97 -7.92 5.82
CA ARG A 261 23.43 -6.88 4.87
C ARG A 261 23.58 -7.40 3.45
N PHE A 262 24.04 -8.65 3.28
CA PHE A 262 24.56 -9.15 2.01
C PHE A 262 23.77 -10.31 1.38
N LEU A 263 22.72 -10.82 2.05
CA LEU A 263 21.75 -11.67 1.37
C LEU A 263 21.02 -10.87 0.28
N PRO A 264 20.72 -11.48 -0.88
CA PRO A 264 19.92 -10.84 -1.91
C PRO A 264 18.54 -10.41 -1.39
N ALA A 265 18.04 -9.28 -1.89
CA ALA A 265 16.69 -8.82 -1.65
C ALA A 265 15.69 -9.88 -2.16
N THR A 266 14.66 -10.12 -1.36
CA THR A 266 13.57 -11.00 -1.77
C THR A 266 12.65 -10.23 -2.72
N SER A 267 12.24 -10.86 -3.84
CA SER A 267 11.28 -10.26 -4.78
C SER A 267 9.97 -9.89 -4.07
N GLU A 268 9.34 -8.78 -4.47
CA GLU A 268 8.04 -8.37 -3.93
C GLU A 268 6.96 -9.43 -4.15
N GLU A 269 6.99 -10.18 -5.26
CA GLU A 269 6.04 -11.26 -5.55
C GLU A 269 6.13 -12.38 -4.51
N ILE A 270 7.36 -12.77 -4.14
CA ILE A 270 7.61 -13.80 -3.11
C ILE A 270 7.17 -13.30 -1.73
N ILE A 271 7.35 -12.00 -1.46
CA ILE A 271 6.87 -11.39 -0.21
C ILE A 271 5.33 -11.42 -0.19
N GLN A 272 4.65 -11.03 -1.27
CA GLN A 272 3.19 -11.05 -1.34
C GLN A 272 2.63 -12.48 -1.18
N GLN A 273 3.19 -13.45 -1.90
CA GLN A 273 2.77 -14.84 -1.79
C GLN A 273 2.94 -15.40 -0.37
N ARG A 274 4.03 -15.03 0.32
CA ARG A 274 4.24 -15.39 1.74
C ARG A 274 3.24 -14.70 2.66
N GLN A 275 2.80 -13.48 2.35
CA GLN A 275 1.74 -12.80 3.12
C GLN A 275 0.42 -13.56 3.00
N GLU A 276 -0.01 -13.87 1.78
CA GLU A 276 -1.26 -14.59 1.52
C GLU A 276 -1.29 -15.96 2.21
N LEU A 277 -0.20 -16.73 2.11
CA LEU A 277 -0.08 -18.03 2.79
C LEU A 277 -0.11 -17.93 4.32
N LEU A 278 0.38 -16.83 4.90
CA LEU A 278 0.30 -16.61 6.35
C LEU A 278 -1.10 -16.15 6.77
N GLU A 279 -1.73 -15.27 5.99
CA GLU A 279 -3.10 -14.79 6.24
C GLU A 279 -4.10 -15.96 6.19
N GLU A 280 -3.94 -16.90 5.24
CA GLU A 280 -4.75 -18.12 5.16
C GLU A 280 -4.54 -19.05 6.37
N LYS A 281 -3.35 -19.03 6.98
CA LYS A 281 -3.02 -19.81 8.20
C LYS A 281 -3.40 -19.12 9.51
N THR A 282 -3.88 -17.87 9.50
CA THR A 282 -4.18 -17.12 10.72
C THR A 282 -5.53 -17.48 11.33
N ASN A 283 -5.64 -18.69 11.88
CA ASN A 283 -6.56 -19.00 12.96
C ASN A 283 -5.72 -19.51 14.14
N LEU A 284 -5.36 -18.60 15.06
CA LEU A 284 -4.65 -18.84 16.33
C LEU A 284 -3.19 -19.30 16.20
N THR A 285 -2.24 -18.36 16.24
CA THR A 285 -0.82 -18.71 16.47
C THR A 285 -0.61 -18.96 17.97
N PRO A 286 -0.25 -20.17 18.43
CA PRO A 286 -0.05 -20.50 19.85
C PRO A 286 0.97 -19.58 20.55
N MET A 287 1.90 -19.01 19.78
CA MET A 287 2.94 -18.10 20.25
C MET A 287 2.41 -16.77 20.83
N GLN A 288 1.17 -16.34 20.51
CA GLN A 288 0.58 -15.16 21.17
C GLN A 288 0.26 -15.38 22.66
N PHE A 289 0.17 -16.64 23.09
CA PHE A 289 -0.13 -16.99 24.48
C PHE A 289 1.12 -17.09 25.37
N VAL A 290 2.33 -17.00 24.81
CA VAL A 290 3.59 -17.15 25.56
C VAL A 290 3.72 -16.18 26.76
N PRO A 291 3.42 -14.87 26.64
CA PRO A 291 3.46 -13.97 27.79
C PRO A 291 2.46 -14.36 28.89
N TYR A 292 1.28 -14.84 28.49
CA TYR A 292 0.22 -15.25 29.41
C TYR A 292 0.53 -16.59 30.08
N ALA A 293 1.18 -17.51 29.37
CA ALA A 293 1.67 -18.76 29.94
C ALA A 293 2.77 -18.49 30.98
N LEU A 294 3.70 -17.56 30.71
CA LEU A 294 4.69 -17.12 31.71
C LEU A 294 4.03 -16.47 32.92
N LEU A 295 3.03 -15.60 32.71
CA LEU A 295 2.26 -15.01 33.80
C LEU A 295 1.54 -16.07 34.65
N GLY A 296 0.96 -17.08 34.00
CA GLY A 296 0.33 -18.21 34.68
C GLY A 296 1.32 -19.00 35.53
N LEU A 297 2.51 -19.28 34.99
CA LEU A 297 3.59 -19.96 35.71
C LEU A 297 4.09 -19.14 36.91
N LEU A 298 4.21 -17.82 36.75
CA LEU A 298 4.55 -16.90 37.82
C LEU A 298 3.49 -16.91 38.94
N PHE A 299 2.21 -16.94 38.57
CA PHE A 299 1.12 -17.05 39.55
C PHE A 299 1.20 -18.38 40.32
N VAL A 300 1.54 -19.48 39.65
CA VAL A 300 1.79 -20.79 40.29
C VAL A 300 3.00 -20.74 41.22
N ALA A 301 4.10 -20.10 40.82
CA ALA A 301 5.27 -19.96 41.68
C ALA A 301 4.93 -19.15 42.95
N LEU A 302 4.14 -18.09 42.81
CA LEU A 302 3.70 -17.26 43.93
C LEU A 302 2.72 -17.99 44.85
N THR A 303 1.80 -18.80 44.32
CA THR A 303 0.93 -19.63 45.17
C THR A 303 1.73 -20.71 45.91
N LEU A 304 2.69 -21.37 45.25
CA LEU A 304 3.57 -22.33 45.91
C LEU A 304 4.41 -21.69 47.03
N ASP A 305 4.95 -20.48 46.84
CA ASP A 305 5.68 -19.73 47.89
C ASP A 305 4.79 -19.35 49.08
N VAL A 306 3.54 -18.92 48.82
CA VAL A 306 2.59 -18.54 49.87
C VAL A 306 2.11 -19.76 50.66
N LEU A 307 1.94 -20.92 50.00
CA LEU A 307 1.54 -22.17 50.62
C LEU A 307 2.72 -22.91 51.29
N ALA A 308 3.96 -22.57 50.94
CA ALA A 308 5.15 -23.15 51.56
C ALA A 308 5.20 -22.81 53.07
N PRO A 309 5.30 -23.81 53.97
CA PRO A 309 5.33 -23.60 55.42
C PRO A 309 6.57 -22.87 55.94
N ASP A 310 7.61 -22.74 55.10
CA ASP A 310 8.93 -22.29 55.51
C ASP A 310 9.01 -20.77 55.70
N GLY A 311 9.23 -20.33 56.93
CA GLY A 311 9.36 -18.91 57.30
C GLY A 311 10.67 -18.24 56.86
N GLY A 312 11.63 -18.98 56.29
CA GLY A 312 12.96 -18.50 55.91
C GLY A 312 12.98 -17.53 54.71
N GLN A 313 11.93 -17.49 53.91
CA GLN A 313 11.84 -16.67 52.69
C GLN A 313 11.14 -15.32 52.87
N ARG A 314 10.79 -14.91 54.10
CA ARG A 314 10.03 -13.67 54.36
C ARG A 314 10.68 -12.39 53.83
N THR A 315 12.01 -12.33 53.75
CA THR A 315 12.75 -11.18 53.18
C THR A 315 12.77 -11.18 51.64
N ILE A 316 12.55 -12.32 50.99
CA ILE A 316 12.57 -12.49 49.51
C ILE A 316 11.18 -12.17 48.93
N ARG A 317 10.12 -12.46 49.68
CA ARG A 317 8.70 -12.28 49.30
C ARG A 317 8.31 -10.88 48.78
N PRO A 318 8.77 -9.76 49.36
CA PRO A 318 8.35 -8.44 48.90
C PRO A 318 8.74 -8.18 47.45
N VAL A 319 9.95 -8.58 47.04
CA VAL A 319 10.43 -8.39 45.66
C VAL A 319 9.63 -9.25 44.68
N LEU A 320 9.33 -10.50 45.04
CA LEU A 320 8.47 -11.38 44.23
C LEU A 320 7.05 -10.80 44.05
N LEU A 321 6.47 -10.24 45.13
CA LEU A 321 5.16 -9.59 45.09
C LEU A 321 5.17 -8.32 44.23
N PHE A 322 6.15 -7.42 44.41
CA PHE A 322 6.26 -6.19 43.62
C PHE A 322 6.53 -6.49 42.14
N ALA A 323 7.39 -7.47 41.84
CA ALA A 323 7.63 -7.92 40.48
C ALA A 323 6.34 -8.48 39.86
N THR A 324 5.59 -9.32 40.58
CA THR A 324 4.32 -9.86 40.12
C THR A 324 3.28 -8.77 39.85
N ILE A 325 3.11 -7.82 40.77
CA ILE A 325 2.21 -6.68 40.59
C ILE A 325 2.64 -5.85 39.37
N GLY A 326 3.95 -5.62 39.19
CA GLY A 326 4.49 -4.91 38.03
C GLY A 326 4.21 -5.62 36.71
N VAL A 327 4.41 -6.95 36.64
CA VAL A 327 4.08 -7.74 35.46
C VAL A 327 2.57 -7.71 35.18
N VAL A 328 1.72 -7.88 36.20
CA VAL A 328 0.26 -7.80 36.04
C VAL A 328 -0.15 -6.42 35.52
N ALA A 329 0.40 -5.34 36.06
CA ALA A 329 0.12 -3.97 35.61
C ALA A 329 0.55 -3.76 34.14
N LEU A 330 1.72 -4.29 33.74
CA LEU A 330 2.17 -4.29 32.35
C LEU A 330 1.21 -5.07 31.44
N VAL A 331 0.75 -6.26 31.85
CA VAL A 331 -0.22 -7.07 31.10
C VAL A 331 -1.53 -6.32 30.92
N VAL A 332 -2.05 -5.69 31.98
CA VAL A 332 -3.29 -4.89 31.92
C VAL A 332 -3.11 -3.71 30.96
N THR A 333 -2.01 -2.98 31.08
CA THR A 333 -1.69 -1.84 30.19
C THR A 333 -1.59 -2.30 28.73
N ARG A 334 -0.92 -3.43 28.49
CA ARG A 334 -0.80 -4.08 27.18
C ARG A 334 -2.15 -4.49 26.63
N GLN A 335 -3.05 -5.01 27.46
CA GLN A 335 -4.39 -5.43 27.06
C GLN A 335 -5.27 -4.24 26.68
N ILE A 336 -5.22 -3.16 27.47
CA ILE A 336 -5.92 -1.90 27.18
C ILE A 336 -5.42 -1.33 25.85
N TYR A 337 -4.10 -1.30 25.63
CA TYR A 337 -3.52 -0.79 24.39
C TYR A 337 -3.95 -1.62 23.17
N THR A 338 -3.86 -2.95 23.27
CA THR A 338 -4.31 -3.86 22.21
C THR A 338 -5.78 -3.69 21.90
N MET A 339 -6.63 -3.55 22.92
CA MET A 339 -8.06 -3.33 22.75
C MET A 339 -8.34 -1.99 22.04
N TRP A 340 -7.63 -0.94 22.41
CA TRP A 340 -7.75 0.37 21.78
C TRP A 340 -7.32 0.35 20.31
N GLU A 341 -6.20 -0.30 20.01
CA GLU A 341 -5.72 -0.47 18.63
C GLU A 341 -6.67 -1.35 17.81
N ASN A 342 -7.26 -2.39 18.42
CA ASN A 342 -8.25 -3.25 17.76
C ASN A 342 -9.53 -2.47 17.41
N MET A 343 -10.07 -1.67 18.35
CA MET A 343 -11.23 -0.81 18.07
C MET A 343 -10.94 0.20 16.95
N ARG A 344 -9.73 0.78 16.94
CA ARG A 344 -9.29 1.70 15.88
C ARG A 344 -9.18 1.01 14.52
N LEU A 345 -8.67 -0.23 14.50
CA LEU A 345 -8.59 -1.04 13.27
C LEU A 345 -9.98 -1.40 12.75
N THR A 346 -10.91 -1.77 13.63
CA THR A 346 -12.32 -2.03 13.24
C THR A 346 -12.98 -0.80 12.64
N GLN A 347 -12.74 0.39 13.20
CA GLN A 347 -13.24 1.64 12.62
C GLN A 347 -12.68 1.91 11.23
N ARG A 348 -11.37 1.73 11.03
CA ARG A 348 -10.75 1.87 9.70
C ARG A 348 -11.30 0.88 8.68
N GLN A 349 -11.56 -0.37 9.09
CA GLN A 349 -12.19 -1.37 8.23
C GLN A 349 -13.60 -0.95 7.83
N ALA A 350 -14.40 -0.43 8.77
CA ALA A 350 -15.74 0.07 8.48
C ALA A 350 -15.71 1.27 7.52
N GLU A 351 -14.77 2.20 7.69
CA GLU A 351 -14.57 3.33 6.78
C GLU A 351 -14.14 2.88 5.38
N ALA A 352 -13.22 1.92 5.28
CA ALA A 352 -12.77 1.35 4.01
C ALA A 352 -13.92 0.64 3.28
N LEU A 353 -14.72 -0.17 3.98
CA LEU A 353 -15.93 -0.80 3.43
C LEU A 353 -16.92 0.25 2.91
N ALA A 354 -17.21 1.28 3.70
CA ALA A 354 -18.10 2.36 3.28
C ALA A 354 -17.55 3.13 2.05
N SER A 355 -16.22 3.27 1.92
CA SER A 355 -15.61 3.89 0.74
C SER A 355 -15.78 3.02 -0.52
N LEU A 356 -15.67 1.70 -0.36
CA LEU A 356 -15.84 0.73 -1.44
C LEU A 356 -17.30 0.68 -1.90
N GLU A 357 -18.24 0.71 -0.96
CA GLU A 357 -19.68 0.80 -1.27
C GLU A 357 -20.01 2.07 -2.05
N ARG A 358 -19.48 3.23 -1.63
CA ARG A 358 -19.67 4.49 -2.38
C ARG A 358 -19.06 4.43 -3.78
N ALA A 359 -17.90 3.79 -3.94
CA ALA A 359 -17.29 3.62 -5.25
C ALA A 359 -18.15 2.73 -6.16
N ASN A 360 -18.67 1.61 -5.65
CA ASN A 360 -19.58 0.73 -6.38
C ASN A 360 -20.90 1.43 -6.75
N GLN A 361 -21.45 2.26 -5.85
CA GLN A 361 -22.65 3.06 -6.15
C GLN A 361 -22.40 4.03 -7.31
N ARG A 362 -21.26 4.74 -7.33
CA ARG A 362 -20.91 5.65 -8.44
C ARG A 362 -20.78 4.90 -9.77
N VAL A 363 -20.18 3.72 -9.77
CA VAL A 363 -20.09 2.88 -10.97
C VAL A 363 -21.49 2.49 -11.46
N ALA A 364 -22.38 2.09 -10.55
CA ALA A 364 -23.77 1.75 -10.90
C ALA A 364 -24.55 2.95 -11.46
N GLU A 365 -24.41 4.14 -10.86
CA GLU A 365 -25.03 5.38 -11.35
C GLU A 365 -24.52 5.74 -12.75
N GLN A 366 -23.21 5.62 -13.00
CA GLN A 366 -22.63 5.85 -14.33
C GLN A 366 -23.18 4.86 -15.36
N SER A 367 -23.28 3.57 -15.01
CA SER A 367 -23.86 2.57 -15.90
C SER A 367 -25.31 2.90 -16.24
N HIS A 368 -26.10 3.40 -15.29
CA HIS A 368 -27.48 3.82 -15.54
C HIS A 368 -27.56 5.02 -16.49
N GLN A 369 -26.75 6.05 -16.26
CA GLN A 369 -26.71 7.23 -17.14
C GLN A 369 -26.28 6.88 -18.57
N ILE A 370 -25.30 5.99 -18.72
CA ILE A 370 -24.86 5.51 -20.04
C ILE A 370 -26.00 4.73 -20.72
N ALA A 371 -26.73 3.90 -19.98
CA ALA A 371 -27.87 3.15 -20.53
C ALA A 371 -29.00 4.08 -20.98
N GLU A 372 -29.36 5.09 -20.17
CA GLU A 372 -30.36 6.09 -20.55
C GLU A 372 -29.92 6.91 -21.76
N TYR A 373 -28.68 7.39 -21.77
CA TYR A 373 -28.14 8.15 -22.90
C TYR A 373 -28.12 7.32 -24.19
N ASN A 374 -27.74 6.04 -24.12
CA ASN A 374 -27.77 5.15 -25.27
C ASN A 374 -29.21 4.89 -25.76
N ALA A 375 -30.17 4.69 -24.85
CA ALA A 375 -31.57 4.51 -25.22
C ALA A 375 -32.16 5.75 -25.90
N GLU A 376 -31.84 6.94 -25.41
CA GLU A 376 -32.24 8.21 -26.05
C GLU A 376 -31.60 8.35 -27.45
N LEU A 377 -30.33 7.97 -27.59
CA LEU A 377 -29.63 7.99 -28.87
C LEU A 377 -30.25 7.01 -29.86
N GLU A 378 -30.60 5.79 -29.42
CA GLU A 378 -31.27 4.78 -30.25
C GLU A 378 -32.65 5.28 -30.73
N GLN A 379 -33.47 5.83 -29.83
CA GLN A 379 -34.76 6.41 -30.19
C GLN A 379 -34.60 7.58 -31.18
N GLY A 380 -33.61 8.44 -30.97
CA GLY A 380 -33.31 9.55 -31.88
C GLY A 380 -32.88 9.08 -33.27
N ILE A 381 -32.05 8.02 -33.35
CA ILE A 381 -31.64 7.40 -34.62
C ILE A 381 -32.84 6.77 -35.33
N GLU A 382 -33.69 6.05 -34.61
CA GLU A 382 -34.89 5.42 -35.18
C GLU A 382 -35.84 6.48 -35.76
N HIS A 383 -36.09 7.57 -35.04
CA HIS A 383 -36.89 8.69 -35.53
C HIS A 383 -36.31 9.34 -36.78
N LEU A 384 -34.99 9.57 -36.80
CA LEU A 384 -34.31 10.11 -37.99
C LEU A 384 -34.41 9.19 -39.19
N LYS A 385 -34.26 7.88 -38.98
CA LYS A 385 -34.42 6.86 -40.02
C LYS A 385 -35.82 6.87 -40.61
N ASP A 386 -36.85 7.00 -39.78
CA ASP A 386 -38.24 7.08 -40.23
C ASP A 386 -38.53 8.36 -41.04
N VAL A 387 -38.02 9.51 -40.58
CA VAL A 387 -38.16 10.77 -41.33
C VAL A 387 -37.43 10.68 -42.68
N GLN A 388 -36.24 10.09 -42.72
CA GLN A 388 -35.49 9.88 -43.96
C GLN A 388 -36.25 8.95 -44.92
N ALA A 389 -36.83 7.85 -44.41
CA ALA A 389 -37.65 6.94 -45.21
C ALA A 389 -38.88 7.64 -45.80
N ASN A 390 -39.56 8.47 -45.00
CA ASN A 390 -40.69 9.28 -45.44
C ASN A 390 -40.30 10.32 -46.51
N LEU A 391 -39.13 10.96 -46.36
CA LEU A 391 -38.57 11.86 -47.37
C LEU A 391 -38.29 11.13 -48.70
N ALA A 392 -37.68 9.94 -48.63
CA ALA A 392 -37.38 9.11 -49.80
C ALA A 392 -38.65 8.66 -50.53
N ASN A 393 -39.74 8.41 -49.79
CA ASN A 393 -41.05 8.07 -50.33
C ASN A 393 -41.84 9.28 -50.90
N GLY A 394 -41.23 10.47 -50.95
CA GLY A 394 -41.82 11.67 -51.55
C GLY A 394 -42.64 12.54 -50.60
N ASN A 395 -42.73 12.19 -49.30
CA ASN A 395 -43.37 13.04 -48.30
C ASN A 395 -42.41 14.14 -47.82
N LEU A 396 -42.26 15.19 -48.63
CA LEU A 396 -41.38 16.34 -48.37
C LEU A 396 -41.82 17.23 -47.19
N ARG A 397 -42.95 16.91 -46.54
CA ARG A 397 -43.43 17.58 -45.33
C ARG A 397 -42.94 16.92 -44.04
N ALA A 398 -42.37 15.71 -44.11
CA ALA A 398 -41.77 15.07 -42.95
C ALA A 398 -40.62 15.94 -42.39
N ARG A 399 -40.55 16.07 -41.07
CA ARG A 399 -39.55 16.88 -40.36
C ARG A 399 -39.01 16.08 -39.18
N ALA A 400 -37.70 16.13 -39.00
CA ALA A 400 -37.04 15.58 -37.83
C ALA A 400 -37.17 16.58 -36.68
N ASN A 401 -38.05 16.27 -35.73
CA ASN A 401 -38.32 17.11 -34.57
C ASN A 401 -37.60 16.53 -33.35
N LEU A 402 -36.27 16.68 -33.32
CA LEU A 402 -35.49 16.42 -32.12
C LEU A 402 -35.40 17.71 -31.31
N THR A 403 -35.83 17.67 -30.05
CA THR A 403 -35.86 18.84 -29.16
C THR A 403 -34.53 19.11 -28.47
N ASN A 404 -33.70 18.08 -28.24
CA ASN A 404 -32.37 18.17 -27.60
C ASN A 404 -31.50 16.95 -27.99
N GLY A 405 -30.19 16.99 -27.72
CA GLY A 405 -29.28 15.83 -27.83
C GLY A 405 -28.22 15.90 -28.94
N ALA A 406 -27.29 14.94 -28.95
CA ALA A 406 -26.15 14.90 -29.89
C ALA A 406 -26.56 14.78 -31.37
N LEU A 407 -27.79 14.35 -31.64
CA LEU A 407 -28.34 14.16 -32.99
C LEU A 407 -29.01 15.43 -33.56
N LEU A 408 -29.11 16.52 -32.78
CA LEU A 408 -29.73 17.78 -33.21
C LEU A 408 -29.11 18.37 -34.50
N PRO A 409 -27.78 18.41 -34.68
CA PRO A 409 -27.18 18.91 -35.91
C PRO A 409 -27.57 18.05 -37.14
N LEU A 410 -27.75 16.74 -36.93
CA LEU A 410 -28.17 15.81 -37.97
C LEU A 410 -29.64 16.01 -38.35
N ALA A 411 -30.54 16.22 -37.37
CA ALA A 411 -31.93 16.58 -37.63
C ALA A 411 -32.05 17.93 -38.37
N GLY A 412 -31.27 18.92 -37.98
CA GLY A 412 -31.23 20.24 -38.62
C GLY A 412 -30.80 20.16 -40.08
N SER A 413 -29.75 19.38 -40.39
CA SER A 413 -29.30 19.20 -41.76
C SER A 413 -30.33 18.44 -42.61
N LEU A 414 -31.00 17.42 -42.05
CA LEU A 414 -32.08 16.68 -42.71
C LEU A 414 -33.27 17.59 -43.06
N ASN A 415 -33.69 18.45 -42.13
CA ASN A 415 -34.77 19.42 -42.36
C ASN A 415 -34.41 20.45 -43.43
N LEU A 416 -33.17 20.94 -43.45
CA LEU A 416 -32.67 21.84 -44.50
C LEU A 416 -32.66 21.17 -45.88
N MET A 417 -32.28 19.90 -45.94
CA MET A 417 -32.34 19.10 -47.17
C MET A 417 -33.78 18.96 -47.66
N ALA A 418 -34.73 18.67 -46.76
CA ALA A 418 -36.15 18.59 -47.08
C ALA A 418 -36.70 19.92 -47.65
N ASP A 419 -36.32 21.05 -47.07
CA ASP A 419 -36.71 22.38 -47.57
C ASP A 419 -36.15 22.65 -48.97
N ARG A 420 -34.86 22.33 -49.20
CA ARG A 420 -34.24 22.47 -50.53
C ARG A 420 -34.90 21.59 -51.57
N LEU A 421 -35.19 20.33 -51.26
CA LEU A 421 -35.90 19.42 -52.16
C LEU A 421 -37.32 19.91 -52.46
N SER A 422 -38.04 20.43 -51.47
CA SER A 422 -39.36 21.01 -51.65
C SER A 422 -39.33 22.22 -52.59
N ARG A 423 -38.37 23.13 -52.38
CA ARG A 423 -38.16 24.29 -53.28
C ARG A 423 -37.80 23.88 -54.70
N LEU A 424 -36.88 22.92 -54.86
CA LEU A 424 -36.52 22.41 -56.19
C LEU A 424 -37.72 21.80 -56.90
N GLY A 425 -38.52 20.99 -56.20
CA GLY A 425 -39.76 20.43 -56.74
C GLY A 425 -40.81 21.50 -57.08
N GLN A 426 -40.88 22.59 -56.33
CA GLN A 426 -41.74 23.73 -56.66
C GLN A 426 -41.23 24.47 -57.89
N VAL A 427 -39.92 24.71 -58.01
CA VAL A 427 -39.31 25.38 -59.15
C VAL A 427 -39.48 24.58 -60.44
N THR A 428 -39.27 23.25 -60.40
CA THR A 428 -39.49 22.41 -61.59
C THR A 428 -40.96 22.39 -62.01
N ASN A 429 -41.89 22.25 -61.05
CA ASN A 429 -43.33 22.34 -61.33
C ASN A 429 -43.73 23.72 -61.87
N TYR A 430 -43.19 24.80 -61.32
CA TYR A 430 -43.43 26.16 -61.78
C TYR A 430 -42.89 26.37 -63.20
N GLY A 431 -41.67 25.90 -63.48
CA GLY A 431 -41.07 25.92 -64.83
C GLY A 431 -41.89 25.13 -65.85
N GLN A 432 -42.40 23.94 -65.48
CA GLN A 432 -43.30 23.17 -66.34
C GLN A 432 -44.62 23.91 -66.61
N ARG A 433 -45.17 24.60 -65.60
CA ARG A 433 -46.38 25.45 -65.79
C ARG A 433 -46.12 26.60 -66.75
N ILE A 434 -44.98 27.29 -66.62
CA ILE A 434 -44.57 28.34 -67.55
C ILE A 434 -44.40 27.80 -68.97
N MET A 435 -43.70 26.68 -69.14
CA MET A 435 -43.51 26.07 -70.47
C MET A 435 -44.85 25.68 -71.11
N ARG A 436 -45.77 25.09 -70.35
CA ARG A 436 -47.13 24.78 -70.86
C ARG A 436 -47.88 26.05 -71.25
N ALA A 437 -47.87 27.07 -70.40
CA ALA A 437 -48.55 28.32 -70.68
C ALA A 437 -47.96 29.05 -71.90
N LEU A 438 -46.63 29.07 -72.06
CA LEU A 438 -45.97 29.62 -73.25
C LEU A 438 -46.30 28.83 -74.52
N SER A 439 -46.35 27.50 -74.45
CA SER A 439 -46.77 26.65 -75.58
C SER A 439 -48.22 26.96 -75.98
N ASP A 440 -49.13 27.05 -75.00
CA ASP A 440 -50.53 27.39 -75.26
C ASP A 440 -50.67 28.80 -75.86
N LEU A 441 -49.86 29.75 -75.39
CA LEU A 441 -49.81 31.11 -75.92
C LEU A 441 -49.30 31.15 -77.37
N SER A 442 -48.24 30.39 -77.67
CA SER A 442 -47.70 30.27 -79.03
C SER A 442 -48.74 29.73 -80.01
N ILE A 443 -49.45 28.66 -79.61
CA ILE A 443 -50.54 28.08 -80.42
C ILE A 443 -51.68 29.08 -80.61
N ALA A 444 -52.00 29.88 -79.59
CA ALA A 444 -53.02 30.93 -79.71
C ALA A 444 -52.60 32.02 -80.71
N PHE A 445 -51.31 32.38 -80.77
CA PHE A 445 -50.77 33.35 -81.74
C PHE A 445 -50.73 32.79 -83.16
N GLU A 446 -50.36 31.54 -83.38
CA GLU A 446 -50.36 30.92 -84.71
C GLU A 446 -51.77 30.81 -85.32
N ARG A 447 -52.80 30.66 -84.48
CA ARG A 447 -54.20 30.61 -84.92
C ARG A 447 -54.82 31.99 -85.16
N HIS A 448 -54.06 33.07 -84.97
CA HIS A 448 -54.56 34.43 -85.12
C HIS A 448 -54.46 34.92 -86.57
N ALA A 449 -55.61 34.97 -87.26
CA ALA A 449 -55.71 35.60 -88.59
C ALA A 449 -55.89 37.12 -88.46
N PRO A 450 -55.34 37.95 -89.39
CA PRO A 450 -55.45 39.40 -89.30
C PRO A 450 -56.92 39.85 -89.40
N GLY A 451 -57.50 40.27 -88.27
CA GLY A 451 -58.86 40.84 -88.19
C GLY A 451 -59.77 40.34 -87.05
N THR A 452 -59.38 39.33 -86.27
CA THR A 452 -60.19 38.81 -85.13
C THR A 452 -59.61 39.19 -83.77
N SER A 453 -60.41 39.18 -82.68
CA SER A 453 -59.93 39.50 -81.33
C SER A 453 -59.15 38.34 -80.71
N PHE A 454 -57.91 38.57 -80.28
CA PHE A 454 -57.05 37.56 -79.65
C PHE A 454 -57.57 37.16 -78.25
N SER A 455 -57.84 35.86 -78.02
CA SER A 455 -58.25 35.33 -76.72
C SER A 455 -57.06 34.69 -75.99
N ILE A 456 -56.73 35.20 -74.80
CA ILE A 456 -55.62 34.70 -73.98
C ILE A 456 -56.02 33.35 -73.32
N PRO A 457 -55.20 32.28 -73.44
CA PRO A 457 -55.43 30.99 -72.77
C PRO A 457 -55.51 31.10 -71.24
N GLU A 458 -56.33 30.27 -70.58
CA GLU A 458 -56.48 30.29 -69.11
C GLU A 458 -55.18 29.95 -68.37
N SER A 459 -54.33 29.09 -68.94
CA SER A 459 -53.01 28.73 -68.41
C SER A 459 -52.07 29.94 -68.25
N CYS A 460 -52.33 31.04 -68.94
CA CYS A 460 -51.54 32.27 -68.90
C CYS A 460 -52.05 33.31 -67.88
N ARG A 461 -53.21 33.10 -67.25
CA ARG A 461 -53.83 34.10 -66.35
C ARG A 461 -53.13 34.19 -64.99
N ASP A 462 -52.65 33.06 -64.46
CA ASP A 462 -52.07 32.97 -63.11
C ASP A 462 -50.55 33.20 -63.07
N LEU A 463 -49.91 33.39 -64.22
CA LEU A 463 -48.47 33.58 -64.34
C LEU A 463 -48.12 35.05 -64.60
N THR A 464 -47.53 35.69 -63.59
CA THR A 464 -47.23 37.13 -63.58
C THR A 464 -46.30 37.54 -64.72
N GLU A 465 -45.35 36.68 -65.10
CA GLU A 465 -44.34 36.91 -66.12
C GLU A 465 -44.93 36.94 -67.52
N ILE A 466 -45.87 36.02 -67.82
CA ILE A 466 -46.56 35.96 -69.11
C ILE A 466 -47.52 37.15 -69.25
N ASN A 467 -48.18 37.53 -68.16
CA ASN A 467 -49.06 38.69 -68.14
C ASN A 467 -48.29 40.01 -68.41
N ARG A 468 -47.08 40.16 -67.86
CA ARG A 468 -46.18 41.30 -68.18
C ARG A 468 -45.76 41.34 -69.66
N LEU A 469 -45.48 40.17 -70.26
CA LEU A 469 -45.13 40.06 -71.68
C LEU A 469 -46.30 40.43 -72.61
N LEU A 470 -47.51 39.98 -72.28
CA LEU A 470 -48.74 40.34 -73.00
C LEU A 470 -49.01 41.85 -72.98
N VAL A 471 -48.74 42.53 -71.85
CA VAL A 471 -48.86 43.99 -71.73
C VAL A 471 -47.81 44.73 -72.58
N ALA A 472 -46.58 44.21 -72.66
CA ALA A 472 -45.50 44.83 -73.45
C ALA A 472 -45.70 44.73 -74.98
N LEU A 473 -46.35 43.67 -75.46
CA LEU A 473 -46.61 43.42 -76.89
C LEU A 473 -47.78 44.22 -77.48
N ARG A 474 -48.42 45.13 -76.71
CA ARG A 474 -49.61 45.92 -77.11
C ARG A 474 -50.77 45.07 -77.68
N VAL A 475 -50.84 43.80 -77.34
CA VAL A 475 -52.03 42.99 -77.63
C VAL A 475 -53.13 43.47 -76.69
N LYS A 476 -54.09 44.24 -77.23
CA LYS A 476 -55.29 44.65 -76.50
C LYS A 476 -56.16 43.42 -76.24
N GLY A 477 -55.82 42.67 -75.20
CA GLY A 477 -56.79 41.84 -74.49
C GLY A 477 -57.73 42.76 -73.69
N PRO A 478 -59.02 42.41 -73.53
CA PRO A 478 -59.96 43.22 -72.78
C PRO A 478 -59.51 43.33 -71.31
N SER A 479 -59.55 44.54 -70.77
CA SER A 479 -59.28 44.85 -69.38
C SER A 479 -60.11 43.96 -68.44
N PRO A 480 -59.49 43.20 -67.53
CA PRO A 480 -60.20 42.65 -66.40
C PRO A 480 -60.49 43.79 -65.42
N GLN A 481 -61.78 43.94 -65.13
CA GLN A 481 -62.34 44.83 -64.14
C GLN A 481 -61.61 44.70 -62.80
N SER A 482 -61.46 45.86 -62.16
CA SER A 482 -61.06 46.06 -60.79
C SER A 482 -61.93 45.20 -59.85
N GLN A 483 -61.40 44.06 -59.40
CA GLN A 483 -61.95 43.42 -58.21
C GLN A 483 -61.54 44.26 -56.99
N SER A 484 -62.58 44.66 -56.26
CA SER A 484 -62.59 45.34 -54.99
C SER A 484 -61.58 44.75 -53.99
N LYS A 485 -60.64 45.59 -53.56
CA LYS A 485 -59.95 45.46 -52.27
C LYS A 485 -61.00 45.36 -51.15
N PRO A 486 -60.94 44.38 -50.23
CA PRO A 486 -61.37 44.60 -48.86
C PRO A 486 -60.32 45.47 -48.16
N ALA A 487 -60.82 46.50 -47.47
CA ALA A 487 -60.06 47.46 -46.68
C ALA A 487 -59.27 46.78 -45.54
N PRO A 488 -58.17 47.42 -45.06
CA PRO A 488 -57.35 46.88 -43.98
C PRO A 488 -58.12 46.94 -42.65
N GLN A 489 -58.31 45.79 -42.01
CA GLN A 489 -58.82 45.74 -40.65
C GLN A 489 -57.72 46.16 -39.67
N ALA A 490 -58.09 47.17 -38.89
CA ALA A 490 -57.32 47.82 -37.86
C ALA A 490 -57.03 46.90 -36.68
N TYR A 491 -55.85 47.11 -36.11
CA TYR A 491 -55.52 46.81 -34.72
C TYR A 491 -56.48 47.53 -33.76
N ALA A 492 -57.03 46.81 -32.78
CA ALA A 492 -57.27 47.19 -31.37
C ALA A 492 -58.11 46.09 -30.67
N PRO A 493 -58.22 46.09 -29.32
CA PRO A 493 -57.20 45.79 -28.33
C PRO A 493 -57.61 44.57 -27.47
N ALA A 494 -56.79 44.26 -26.45
CA ALA A 494 -56.98 43.20 -25.47
C ALA A 494 -58.40 43.12 -24.86
N SER A 495 -58.96 41.91 -24.78
CA SER A 495 -60.08 41.58 -23.90
C SER A 495 -59.57 40.85 -22.66
N ASN A 496 -59.64 41.54 -21.53
CA ASN A 496 -59.66 40.94 -20.20
C ASN A 496 -60.87 40.01 -20.08
N GLY A 497 -60.65 38.78 -19.61
CA GLY A 497 -61.71 37.83 -19.32
C GLY A 497 -61.21 36.63 -18.53
N SER A 498 -61.22 36.77 -17.21
CA SER A 498 -61.32 35.73 -16.17
C SER A 498 -60.16 34.72 -16.00
N GLN A 499 -59.31 35.00 -15.01
CA GLN A 499 -58.83 33.96 -14.09
C GLN A 499 -60.03 33.22 -13.45
N PRO A 500 -59.89 31.92 -13.18
CA PRO A 500 -59.74 31.51 -11.79
C PRO A 500 -58.48 30.65 -11.52
N LEU A 501 -57.86 30.93 -10.38
CA LEU A 501 -56.83 30.13 -9.70
C LEU A 501 -57.45 28.80 -9.16
N PRO A 502 -56.62 27.85 -8.66
CA PRO A 502 -56.61 26.46 -9.08
C PRO A 502 -57.45 25.53 -8.20
N GLN A 503 -57.94 24.43 -8.78
CA GLN A 503 -58.48 23.31 -8.01
C GLN A 503 -57.47 22.16 -7.95
N ARG A 504 -57.18 21.78 -6.71
CA ARG A 504 -56.35 20.68 -6.24
C ARG A 504 -57.00 19.31 -6.53
N PRO A 505 -56.23 18.29 -6.91
CA PRO A 505 -56.59 16.89 -6.67
C PRO A 505 -55.54 16.17 -5.79
N PRO A 506 -55.82 14.96 -5.25
CA PRO A 506 -55.68 14.65 -3.84
C PRO A 506 -54.40 13.90 -3.43
N SER A 507 -54.20 13.81 -2.12
CA SER A 507 -53.17 13.03 -1.43
C SER A 507 -53.17 11.54 -1.82
N PRO A 508 -52.01 10.88 -1.92
CA PRO A 508 -51.92 9.45 -2.19
C PRO A 508 -52.14 8.59 -0.93
N HIS A 509 -52.95 7.55 -1.06
CA HIS A 509 -53.01 6.40 -0.13
C HIS A 509 -51.86 5.41 -0.40
N PRO A 510 -51.45 4.59 0.60
CA PRO A 510 -50.23 3.81 0.58
C PRO A 510 -50.41 2.49 -0.16
N VAL A 511 -49.48 2.15 -1.07
CA VAL A 511 -49.45 0.85 -1.75
C VAL A 511 -48.05 0.26 -1.66
N THR A 512 -47.96 -0.74 -0.77
CA THR A 512 -47.16 -1.99 -0.80
C THR A 512 -45.85 -2.08 -1.59
N GLN A 513 -44.80 -2.48 -0.86
CA GLN A 513 -43.53 -3.05 -1.32
C GLN A 513 -43.67 -4.10 -2.45
N PRO A 514 -42.65 -4.19 -3.32
CA PRO A 514 -42.23 -5.48 -3.88
C PRO A 514 -40.77 -5.83 -3.51
N LEU A 515 -40.66 -6.96 -2.82
CA LEU A 515 -39.64 -8.03 -2.86
C LEU A 515 -38.22 -7.75 -3.43
N ARG A 516 -37.23 -7.92 -2.55
CA ARG A 516 -35.82 -8.23 -2.85
C ARG A 516 -35.67 -9.45 -3.78
N PRO A 517 -34.84 -9.40 -4.83
CA PRO A 517 -34.23 -10.58 -5.41
C PRO A 517 -32.99 -11.01 -4.63
N ARG A 518 -32.92 -12.32 -4.36
CA ARG A 518 -31.89 -13.07 -3.66
C ARG A 518 -30.69 -13.27 -4.60
N ILE A 519 -29.52 -12.73 -4.25
CA ILE A 519 -28.28 -12.95 -5.01
C ILE A 519 -27.85 -14.41 -4.83
N LEU A 520 -27.83 -15.15 -5.94
CA LEU A 520 -27.23 -16.48 -6.07
C LEU A 520 -25.73 -16.30 -6.38
N ASN A 521 -24.89 -16.75 -5.45
CA ASN A 521 -23.44 -16.85 -5.64
C ASN A 521 -23.12 -18.01 -6.60
N GLY A 522 -22.37 -17.72 -7.67
CA GLY A 522 -21.72 -18.72 -8.53
C GLY A 522 -20.37 -18.17 -8.99
N PRO A 523 -19.29 -18.98 -8.97
CA PRO A 523 -17.92 -18.52 -9.23
C PRO A 523 -17.68 -18.28 -10.72
N TYR A 524 -17.13 -17.11 -11.05
CA TYR A 524 -16.70 -16.73 -12.39
C TYR A 524 -15.26 -17.23 -12.63
N GLN A 525 -15.06 -18.08 -13.64
CA GLN A 525 -13.74 -18.43 -14.18
C GLN A 525 -13.48 -17.58 -15.43
N PRO A 526 -12.31 -16.94 -15.58
CA PRO A 526 -11.96 -16.23 -16.80
C PRO A 526 -11.41 -17.21 -17.86
N GLN A 527 -12.04 -17.21 -19.03
CA GLN A 527 -11.61 -17.96 -20.21
C GLN A 527 -10.78 -17.04 -21.10
N GLU A 528 -9.52 -17.39 -21.33
CA GLU A 528 -8.61 -16.75 -22.28
C GLU A 528 -9.17 -16.84 -23.71
N SER A 529 -9.29 -15.70 -24.38
CA SER A 529 -9.33 -15.64 -25.84
C SER A 529 -8.71 -14.32 -26.33
N ASP A 530 -7.51 -14.46 -26.84
CA ASP A 530 -6.71 -13.43 -27.52
C ASP A 530 -7.30 -13.13 -28.91
N PRO A 531 -7.40 -11.85 -29.33
CA PRO A 531 -7.30 -11.53 -30.74
C PRO A 531 -6.14 -10.55 -31.01
N GLN A 532 -5.17 -11.03 -31.79
CA GLN A 532 -4.07 -10.27 -32.39
C GLN A 532 -4.58 -9.11 -33.26
N TRP A 533 -4.09 -7.91 -32.97
CA TRP A 533 -4.22 -6.73 -33.84
C TRP A 533 -2.89 -6.47 -34.58
N PRO A 534 -2.90 -6.08 -35.87
CA PRO A 534 -1.68 -5.76 -36.59
C PRO A 534 -1.16 -4.35 -36.24
N VAL A 535 0.17 -4.25 -36.16
CA VAL A 535 0.94 -3.04 -35.92
C VAL A 535 0.99 -2.19 -37.20
N GLU A 536 0.46 -0.97 -37.14
CA GLU A 536 0.65 0.06 -38.17
C GLU A 536 1.71 1.10 -37.72
N GLU A 537 2.68 1.32 -38.61
CA GLU A 537 3.78 2.27 -38.52
C GLU A 537 3.30 3.71 -38.28
N ARG A 538 3.84 4.37 -37.24
CA ARG A 538 3.76 5.83 -37.08
C ARG A 538 5.04 6.50 -37.56
N ALA A 539 4.99 7.02 -38.77
CA ALA A 539 5.90 8.04 -39.28
C ALA A 539 5.47 9.45 -38.82
N GLY A 540 6.42 10.19 -38.24
CA GLY A 540 6.62 11.62 -38.47
C GLY A 540 5.59 12.65 -37.98
N MET A 541 5.89 13.32 -36.85
CA MET A 541 5.65 14.78 -36.77
C MET A 541 6.59 15.42 -35.73
N ARG A 542 7.71 15.98 -36.20
CA ARG A 542 8.56 16.92 -35.44
C ARG A 542 7.97 18.32 -35.58
N ILE A 543 7.69 18.95 -34.45
CA ILE A 543 7.27 20.36 -34.38
C ILE A 543 8.49 21.24 -34.64
N ILE A 544 8.37 22.10 -35.67
CA ILE A 544 9.30 23.15 -36.05
C ILE A 544 8.96 24.40 -35.22
N SER A 545 9.89 24.86 -34.37
CA SER A 545 9.87 26.23 -33.83
C SER A 545 10.92 27.05 -34.57
N ASN A 546 10.48 28.09 -35.28
CA ASN A 546 11.35 28.98 -36.04
C ASN A 546 11.17 30.41 -35.51
N SER A 547 12.28 31.06 -35.11
CA SER A 547 12.63 32.47 -35.38
C SER A 547 13.58 33.03 -34.31
N GLY A 548 14.84 33.27 -34.69
CA GLY A 548 15.77 34.15 -33.99
C GLY A 548 15.52 35.64 -34.32
N PRO A 549 16.37 36.56 -33.83
CA PRO A 549 17.46 37.00 -34.71
C PRO A 549 18.83 37.31 -34.04
N LEU A 550 19.89 36.82 -34.71
CA LEU A 550 21.16 37.47 -35.12
C LEU A 550 21.93 38.49 -34.23
N ARG A 551 23.16 38.12 -33.82
CA ARG A 551 24.49 38.76 -34.15
C ARG A 551 25.61 38.15 -33.26
N SER A 552 26.52 37.33 -33.78
CA SER A 552 27.90 37.60 -34.26
C SER A 552 29.03 37.54 -33.19
N PRO A 553 30.28 37.19 -33.56
CA PRO A 553 31.11 36.21 -32.84
C PRO A 553 32.43 36.78 -32.27
N ALA A 554 33.03 36.08 -31.29
CA ALA A 554 34.42 36.31 -30.91
C ALA A 554 35.13 35.02 -30.42
N HIS A 555 36.04 34.56 -31.27
CA HIS A 555 37.35 33.93 -31.08
C HIS A 555 37.90 33.52 -29.68
N LYS A 556 38.67 32.41 -29.75
CA LYS A 556 39.88 31.98 -28.97
C LYS A 556 39.62 31.46 -27.54
N SER A 557 40.32 30.48 -26.99
CA SER A 557 41.45 29.62 -27.40
C SER A 557 41.56 28.47 -26.37
N THR A 558 42.18 27.37 -26.79
CA THR A 558 42.98 26.40 -25.99
C THR A 558 43.17 26.68 -24.50
N ASP A 559 42.81 25.72 -23.64
CA ASP A 559 43.72 24.72 -23.04
C ASP A 559 42.94 23.55 -22.44
#